data_AF-A0A830H009-F1
#
_entry.id   AF-A0A830H009-F1
#
_cell.length_a   1.000
_cell.length_b   1.000
_cell.length_c   1.000
_cell.angle_alpha   90.00
_cell.angle_beta   90.00
_cell.angle_gamma   90.00
#
_symmetry.space_group_name_H-M   'P 1'
#
loop_
_entity.id
_entity.type
_entity.pdbx_description
1 polymer ?
#
loop_
_entity_poly.entity_id
_entity_poly.type
_entity_poly.pdbx_seq_one_letter_code
_entity_poly.pdbx_strand_id
1 'polypeptide(L)'
;MLKCPKCGFSVDDYGILKCPKCGLPLLVSKGSINYRISGNKSGIWRYSSMLPKAREEVSLGEGYTPVRHMGKFLLKLEGRNPSGSYMDRGTAVWISHRMPREISLRMDGDFSKSVSLYVSRIGGRVLVSIGKTDDARDVEFYAKLGCNLCIDCVMEPSVKYGDPLMIEGYKTISIELYEQLRSINGIVVPVESGILVYSIWHGINELLEAGVLSSPPHIIGARLLGSSSDGLGNPIIDFLKTRGVEFMDVDPQDSLDAVIRLTRINVYARPISAAAYVVAEQMGNDYVAIISGSSGFKHYSRKGDTTSLQRELLQVVKSMGKATAYQVWQRVTGEVTLQGVYKALNSLVSKGLLRSEMDVRGKRRIVYFMAGDDGSKR
;
A
#
# COMPACT_ATOMS: atom_id res chain seq x y z
N MET A 1 -11.22 -2.99 -22.69
CA MET A 1 -11.23 -1.59 -23.13
C MET A 1 -10.70 -0.64 -22.06
N LEU A 2 -9.72 0.17 -22.46
CA LEU A 2 -9.20 1.33 -21.76
C LEU A 2 -9.82 2.61 -22.33
N LYS A 3 -10.05 3.62 -21.50
CA LYS A 3 -10.67 4.89 -21.91
C LYS A 3 -10.01 6.09 -21.25
N CYS A 4 -9.84 7.16 -22.02
CA CYS A 4 -9.37 8.46 -21.52
C CYS A 4 -10.54 9.25 -20.92
N PRO A 5 -10.47 9.69 -19.65
CA PRO A 5 -11.56 10.44 -19.02
C PRO A 5 -11.67 11.90 -19.50
N LYS A 6 -10.69 12.40 -20.25
CA LYS A 6 -10.70 13.78 -20.79
C LYS A 6 -11.31 13.86 -22.18
N CYS A 7 -10.80 13.07 -23.13
CA CYS A 7 -11.18 13.17 -24.55
C CYS A 7 -11.97 11.97 -25.09
N GLY A 8 -12.24 10.96 -24.26
CA GLY A 8 -13.01 9.78 -24.66
C GLY A 8 -12.28 8.78 -25.57
N PHE A 9 -11.01 9.01 -25.92
CA PHE A 9 -10.19 8.02 -26.64
C PHE A 9 -10.27 6.66 -25.95
N SER A 10 -10.49 5.60 -26.73
CA SER A 10 -10.60 4.23 -26.24
C SER A 10 -9.75 3.27 -27.06
N VAL A 11 -9.27 2.21 -26.41
CA VAL A 11 -8.43 1.17 -27.03
C VAL A 11 -8.57 -0.13 -26.24
N ASP A 12 -8.49 -1.29 -26.91
CA ASP A 12 -8.47 -2.60 -26.24
C ASP A 12 -7.05 -3.14 -25.97
N ASP A 13 -6.02 -2.44 -26.45
CA ASP A 13 -4.63 -2.77 -26.20
C ASP A 13 -4.17 -2.23 -24.83
N TYR A 14 -3.96 -3.15 -23.88
CA TYR A 14 -3.44 -2.86 -22.53
C TYR A 14 -1.93 -2.58 -22.50
N GLY A 15 -1.25 -2.54 -23.64
CA GLY A 15 0.10 -2.00 -23.79
C GLY A 15 0.12 -0.47 -23.94
N ILE A 16 -0.99 0.14 -24.38
CA ILE A 16 -1.10 1.60 -24.50
C ILE A 16 -1.57 2.18 -23.16
N LEU A 17 -0.62 2.64 -22.34
CA LEU A 17 -0.92 3.10 -20.97
C LEU A 17 -1.44 4.54 -20.90
N LYS A 18 -1.08 5.38 -21.88
CA LYS A 18 -1.42 6.81 -21.92
C LYS A 18 -2.21 7.16 -23.17
N CYS A 19 -3.09 8.14 -23.05
CA CYS A 19 -3.84 8.68 -24.17
C CYS A 19 -2.89 9.40 -25.15
N PRO A 20 -2.88 9.04 -26.45
CA PRO A 20 -2.02 9.67 -27.44
C PRO A 20 -2.39 11.13 -27.73
N LYS A 21 -3.61 11.55 -27.38
CA LYS A 21 -4.09 12.92 -27.63
C LYS A 21 -3.75 13.91 -26.51
N CYS A 22 -3.70 13.45 -25.26
CA CYS A 22 -3.58 14.36 -24.10
C CYS A 22 -2.60 13.91 -23.03
N GLY A 23 -1.95 12.75 -23.19
CA GLY A 23 -0.92 12.25 -22.27
C GLY A 23 -1.44 11.69 -20.94
N LEU A 24 -2.74 11.75 -20.65
CA LEU A 24 -3.31 11.19 -19.42
C LEU A 24 -3.22 9.66 -19.39
N PRO A 25 -2.96 9.04 -18.22
CA PRO A 25 -3.12 7.61 -18.04
C PRO A 25 -4.55 7.17 -18.39
N LEU A 26 -4.68 6.10 -19.16
CA LEU A 26 -5.99 5.53 -19.46
C LEU A 26 -6.57 4.82 -18.23
N LEU A 27 -7.89 4.80 -18.14
CA LEU A 27 -8.63 4.09 -17.09
C LEU A 27 -9.27 2.83 -17.66
N VAL A 28 -9.46 1.81 -16.83
CA VAL A 28 -10.18 0.61 -17.25
C VAL A 28 -11.66 0.96 -17.39
N SER A 29 -12.20 0.86 -18.61
CA SER A 29 -13.62 1.09 -18.84
C SER A 29 -14.41 -0.07 -18.27
N LYS A 30 -15.36 0.22 -17.39
CA LYS A 30 -16.30 -0.75 -16.83
C LYS A 30 -17.72 -0.43 -17.30
N GLY A 31 -18.60 -1.41 -17.22
CA GLY A 31 -20.04 -1.20 -17.36
C GLY A 31 -20.59 -0.48 -16.12
N SER A 32 -21.81 -0.82 -15.71
CA SER A 32 -22.36 -0.26 -14.47
C SER A 32 -21.47 -0.56 -13.26
N ILE A 33 -21.11 0.49 -12.53
CA ILE A 33 -20.37 0.37 -11.28
C ILE A 33 -21.32 -0.13 -10.19
N ASN A 34 -21.04 -1.32 -9.64
CA ASN A 34 -21.79 -1.87 -8.52
C ASN A 34 -20.95 -1.85 -7.25
N TYR A 35 -21.29 -0.95 -6.32
CA TYR A 35 -20.63 -0.91 -5.02
C TYR A 35 -21.14 -2.03 -4.11
N ARG A 36 -20.25 -2.98 -3.78
CA ARG A 36 -20.54 -4.05 -2.83
C ARG A 36 -19.29 -4.45 -2.06
N ILE A 37 -19.36 -4.39 -0.74
CA ILE A 37 -18.30 -4.91 0.13
C ILE A 37 -18.46 -6.42 0.26
N SER A 38 -17.44 -7.17 -0.17
CA SER A 38 -17.36 -8.62 0.01
C SER A 38 -16.78 -8.95 1.38
N GLY A 39 -17.64 -9.13 2.39
CA GLY A 39 -17.24 -9.34 3.78
C GLY A 39 -16.38 -10.59 4.03
N ASN A 40 -16.47 -11.59 3.16
CA ASN A 40 -15.69 -12.83 3.18
C ASN A 40 -14.30 -12.71 2.54
N LYS A 41 -13.97 -11.58 1.92
CA LYS A 41 -12.65 -11.30 1.34
C LYS A 41 -11.84 -10.35 2.24
N SER A 42 -10.52 -10.39 2.08
CA SER A 42 -9.56 -9.53 2.78
C SER A 42 -8.96 -8.46 1.87
N GLY A 43 -8.38 -7.43 2.47
CA GLY A 43 -7.60 -6.43 1.74
C GLY A 43 -8.40 -5.68 0.68
N ILE A 44 -7.77 -5.36 -0.45
CA ILE A 44 -8.41 -4.70 -1.58
C ILE A 44 -9.50 -5.54 -2.25
N TRP A 45 -9.42 -6.86 -2.15
CA TRP A 45 -10.37 -7.79 -2.79
C TRP A 45 -11.76 -7.74 -2.15
N ARG A 46 -11.90 -7.09 -1.00
CA ARG A 46 -13.19 -6.66 -0.44
C ARG A 46 -14.00 -5.84 -1.44
N TYR A 47 -13.32 -5.08 -2.30
CA TYR A 47 -13.92 -4.19 -3.30
C TYR A 47 -13.94 -4.82 -4.70
N SER A 48 -13.89 -6.16 -4.80
CA SER A 48 -13.79 -6.85 -6.11
C SER A 48 -14.95 -6.53 -7.07
N SER A 49 -16.11 -6.07 -6.58
CA SER A 49 -17.20 -5.62 -7.46
C SER A 49 -16.91 -4.31 -8.20
N MET A 50 -15.95 -3.54 -7.71
CA MET A 50 -15.47 -2.30 -8.32
C MET A 50 -14.10 -2.47 -8.99
N LEU A 51 -13.50 -3.66 -8.97
CA LEU A 51 -12.25 -3.95 -9.64
C LEU A 51 -12.51 -4.71 -10.96
N PRO A 52 -11.62 -4.62 -11.95
CA PRO A 52 -11.72 -5.45 -13.13
C PRO A 52 -11.62 -6.94 -12.77
N LYS A 53 -12.30 -7.78 -13.56
CA LYS A 53 -12.31 -9.23 -13.34
C LYS A 53 -10.93 -9.81 -13.61
N ALA A 54 -10.27 -10.24 -12.55
CA ALA A 54 -8.97 -10.89 -12.59
C ALA A 54 -9.03 -12.34 -13.10
N ARG A 55 -7.87 -12.85 -13.52
CA ARG A 55 -7.68 -14.27 -13.86
C ARG A 55 -7.61 -15.11 -12.58
N GLU A 56 -6.88 -14.63 -11.59
CA GLU A 56 -6.75 -15.20 -10.25
C GLU A 56 -6.48 -14.06 -9.27
N GLU A 57 -7.15 -14.03 -8.11
CA GLU A 57 -6.95 -12.97 -7.10
C GLU A 57 -5.71 -13.26 -6.25
N VAL A 58 -4.57 -12.68 -6.65
CA VAL A 58 -3.32 -12.73 -5.90
C VAL A 58 -3.33 -11.66 -4.81
N SER A 59 -3.06 -12.06 -3.57
CA SER A 59 -3.00 -11.14 -2.43
C SER A 59 -1.94 -11.53 -1.41
N LEU A 60 -1.38 -10.53 -0.75
CA LEU A 60 -0.57 -10.62 0.45
C LEU A 60 -1.26 -9.95 1.65
N GLY A 61 -2.54 -9.60 1.51
CA GLY A 61 -3.32 -8.90 2.54
C GLY A 61 -3.23 -7.38 2.46
N GLU A 62 -2.79 -6.83 1.33
CA GLU A 62 -2.76 -5.39 1.06
C GLU A 62 -4.14 -4.73 1.16
N GLY A 63 -4.16 -3.50 1.66
CA GLY A 63 -5.38 -2.76 1.95
C GLY A 63 -5.90 -3.00 3.37
N TYR A 64 -7.07 -2.43 3.62
CA TYR A 64 -7.66 -2.27 4.95
C TYR A 64 -6.68 -1.70 5.98
N THR A 65 -5.87 -0.73 5.55
CA THR A 65 -4.81 -0.13 6.35
C THR A 65 -5.40 0.73 7.47
N PRO A 66 -4.71 0.86 8.61
CA PRO A 66 -5.24 1.63 9.73
C PRO A 66 -5.41 3.12 9.41
N VAL A 67 -6.45 3.72 9.99
CA VAL A 67 -6.59 5.17 10.14
C VAL A 67 -6.23 5.54 11.57
N ARG A 68 -5.39 6.56 11.75
CA ARG A 68 -4.95 7.04 13.07
C ARG A 68 -5.35 8.50 13.27
N HIS A 69 -6.00 8.80 14.39
CA HIS A 69 -6.33 10.18 14.78
C HIS A 69 -5.10 10.93 15.31
N MET A 70 -4.96 12.19 14.89
CA MET A 70 -3.92 13.13 15.30
C MET A 70 -4.53 14.38 15.97
N GLY A 71 -5.64 14.20 16.70
CA GLY A 71 -6.42 15.31 17.24
C GLY A 71 -7.36 15.88 16.19
N LYS A 72 -6.89 16.87 15.42
CA LYS A 72 -7.74 17.62 14.45
C LYS A 72 -7.78 17.02 13.04
N PHE A 73 -6.96 16.02 12.75
CA PHE A 73 -6.84 15.40 11.43
C PHE A 73 -6.49 13.92 11.57
N LEU A 74 -6.48 13.20 10.44
CA LEU A 74 -6.36 11.75 10.38
C LEU A 74 -5.16 11.35 9.52
N LEU A 75 -4.53 10.21 9.84
CA LEU A 75 -3.50 9.59 9.02
C LEU A 75 -4.01 8.27 8.45
N LYS A 76 -3.95 8.10 7.14
CA LYS A 76 -4.15 6.83 6.45
C LYS A 76 -2.80 6.14 6.26
N LEU A 77 -2.55 5.06 7.00
CA LEU A 77 -1.21 4.46 7.13
C LEU A 77 -0.92 3.40 6.05
N GLU A 78 -0.68 3.84 4.82
CA GLU A 78 -0.33 2.99 3.68
C GLU A 78 1.04 2.31 3.79
N GLY A 79 1.91 2.79 4.68
CA GLY A 79 3.13 2.09 5.09
C GLY A 79 2.90 0.79 5.88
N ARG A 80 1.65 0.33 6.02
CA ARG A 80 1.26 -0.94 6.67
C ARG A 80 0.92 -2.06 5.69
N ASN A 81 0.98 -1.80 4.39
CA ASN A 81 0.89 -2.84 3.38
C ASN A 81 2.15 -3.75 3.37
N PRO A 82 2.10 -4.93 2.72
CA PRO A 82 3.17 -5.94 2.73
C PRO A 82 4.60 -5.46 2.38
N SER A 83 4.79 -4.69 1.31
CA SER A 83 6.09 -4.08 0.96
C SER A 83 6.38 -2.79 1.75
N GLY A 84 5.40 -2.30 2.50
CA GLY A 84 5.48 -1.04 3.23
C GLY A 84 5.03 0.17 2.41
N SER A 85 4.21 0.01 1.37
CA SER A 85 3.68 1.15 0.62
C SER A 85 2.30 0.89 -0.01
N TYR A 86 1.61 1.94 -0.44
CA TYR A 86 0.35 1.78 -1.19
C TYR A 86 0.53 1.05 -2.54
N MET A 87 1.76 0.92 -3.03
CA MET A 87 2.06 0.31 -4.34
C MET A 87 1.57 -1.15 -4.41
N ASP A 88 1.49 -1.81 -3.25
CA ASP A 88 0.98 -3.16 -3.10
C ASP A 88 -0.44 -3.31 -3.64
N ARG A 89 -1.29 -2.29 -3.45
CA ARG A 89 -2.68 -2.31 -3.91
C ARG A 89 -2.78 -2.41 -5.44
N GLY A 90 -2.02 -1.56 -6.14
CA GLY A 90 -1.96 -1.57 -7.61
C GLY A 90 -1.30 -2.83 -8.15
N THR A 91 -0.23 -3.27 -7.49
CA THR A 91 0.51 -4.47 -7.88
C THR A 91 -0.35 -5.73 -7.77
N ALA A 92 -1.14 -5.86 -6.69
CA ALA A 92 -2.07 -6.97 -6.51
C ALA A 92 -3.11 -7.05 -7.63
N VAL A 93 -3.68 -5.94 -8.07
CA VAL A 93 -4.59 -5.94 -9.22
C VAL A 93 -3.85 -6.30 -10.50
N TRP A 94 -2.72 -5.64 -10.79
CA TRP A 94 -1.96 -5.88 -12.01
C TRP A 94 -1.53 -7.35 -12.16
N ILE A 95 -0.94 -7.94 -11.12
CA ILE A 95 -0.44 -9.31 -11.17
C ILE A 95 -1.57 -10.33 -11.33
N SER A 96 -2.71 -10.08 -10.69
CA SER A 96 -3.92 -10.91 -10.79
C SER A 96 -4.53 -10.98 -12.20
N HIS A 97 -4.18 -10.03 -13.06
CA HIS A 97 -4.57 -10.01 -14.47
C HIS A 97 -3.48 -10.57 -15.38
N ARG A 98 -2.21 -10.24 -15.11
CA ARG A 98 -1.09 -10.55 -16.02
C ARG A 98 -0.42 -11.90 -15.75
N MET A 99 -0.32 -12.33 -14.49
CA MET A 99 0.36 -13.56 -14.05
C MET A 99 1.69 -13.82 -14.79
N PRO A 100 2.63 -12.86 -14.79
CA PRO A 100 3.86 -12.97 -15.57
C PRO A 100 4.79 -14.05 -15.02
N ARG A 101 5.49 -14.78 -15.91
CA ARG A 101 6.51 -15.77 -15.53
C ARG A 101 7.89 -15.16 -15.32
N GLU A 102 8.17 -14.05 -15.99
CA GLU A 102 9.43 -13.33 -15.93
C GLU A 102 9.18 -11.84 -16.17
N ILE A 103 9.85 -10.99 -15.41
CA ILE A 103 9.86 -9.54 -15.62
C ILE A 103 11.25 -8.95 -15.42
N SER A 104 11.49 -7.84 -16.08
CA SER A 104 12.62 -6.94 -15.87
C SER A 104 12.14 -5.63 -15.26
N LEU A 105 12.86 -5.13 -14.25
CA LEU A 105 12.59 -3.86 -13.59
C LEU A 105 13.87 -3.04 -13.50
N ARG A 106 13.71 -1.74 -13.33
CA ARG A 106 14.75 -0.88 -12.77
C ARG A 106 14.45 -0.68 -11.29
N MET A 107 15.50 -0.50 -10.49
CA MET A 107 15.31 -0.10 -9.10
C MET A 107 14.68 1.28 -9.06
N ASP A 108 13.45 1.32 -8.58
CA ASP A 108 12.58 2.48 -8.53
C ASP A 108 11.77 2.40 -7.23
N GLY A 109 12.42 2.80 -6.13
CA GLY A 109 11.86 2.96 -4.80
C GLY A 109 10.86 1.88 -4.37
N ASP A 110 9.71 2.32 -3.86
CA ASP A 110 8.67 1.43 -3.33
C ASP A 110 7.92 0.68 -4.46
N PHE A 111 7.93 1.21 -5.68
CA PHE A 111 7.23 0.62 -6.82
C PHE A 111 7.84 -0.72 -7.22
N SER A 112 9.14 -0.73 -7.55
CA SER A 112 9.87 -1.93 -7.95
C SER A 112 9.95 -2.98 -6.84
N LYS A 113 10.02 -2.57 -5.55
CA LYS A 113 9.93 -3.48 -4.40
C LYS A 113 8.60 -4.21 -4.34
N SER A 114 7.50 -3.46 -4.47
CA SER A 114 6.15 -4.02 -4.50
C SER A 114 6.00 -5.01 -5.65
N VAL A 115 6.32 -4.63 -6.88
CA VAL A 115 6.21 -5.54 -8.03
C VAL A 115 7.06 -6.79 -7.84
N SER A 116 8.30 -6.65 -7.40
CA SER A 116 9.20 -7.79 -7.13
C SER A 116 8.60 -8.76 -6.10
N LEU A 117 8.09 -8.22 -4.98
CA LEU A 117 7.48 -9.02 -3.92
C LEU A 117 6.32 -9.89 -4.43
N TYR A 118 5.41 -9.30 -5.21
CA TYR A 118 4.24 -10.01 -5.72
C TYR A 118 4.60 -11.01 -6.83
N VAL A 119 5.52 -10.67 -7.74
CA VAL A 119 5.94 -11.61 -8.80
C VAL A 119 6.68 -12.80 -8.23
N SER A 120 7.60 -12.58 -7.28
CA SER A 120 8.25 -13.69 -6.57
C SER A 120 7.24 -14.57 -5.82
N ARG A 121 6.15 -13.99 -5.28
CA ARG A 121 5.10 -14.74 -4.56
C ARG A 121 4.36 -15.76 -5.43
N ILE A 122 4.21 -15.50 -6.73
CA ILE A 122 3.61 -16.44 -7.68
C ILE A 122 4.64 -17.34 -8.38
N GLY A 123 5.91 -17.29 -7.94
CA GLY A 123 7.00 -18.08 -8.52
C GLY A 123 7.57 -17.52 -9.82
N GLY A 124 7.26 -16.25 -10.16
CA GLY A 124 7.85 -15.59 -11.32
C GLY A 124 9.30 -15.16 -11.07
N ARG A 125 10.10 -15.12 -12.14
CA ARG A 125 11.49 -14.64 -12.09
C ARG A 125 11.54 -13.12 -12.24
N VAL A 126 12.35 -12.46 -11.44
CA VAL A 126 12.50 -11.00 -11.46
C VAL A 126 13.96 -10.63 -11.66
N LEU A 127 14.25 -9.90 -12.74
CA LEU A 127 15.53 -9.23 -12.95
C LEU A 127 15.39 -7.75 -12.55
N VAL A 128 16.21 -7.28 -11.63
CA VAL A 128 16.24 -5.86 -11.22
C VAL A 128 17.57 -5.25 -11.62
N SER A 129 17.50 -4.23 -12.47
CA SER A 129 18.63 -3.37 -12.79
C SER A 129 18.83 -2.35 -11.68
N ILE A 130 19.99 -2.37 -11.06
CA ILE A 130 20.41 -1.41 -10.04
C ILE A 130 21.46 -0.45 -10.64
N GLY A 131 21.46 0.78 -10.15
CA GLY A 131 22.49 1.77 -10.42
C GLY A 131 23.69 1.62 -9.50
N LYS A 132 24.81 2.26 -9.86
CA LYS A 132 26.07 2.19 -9.11
C LYS A 132 26.02 2.85 -7.73
N THR A 133 25.05 3.75 -7.51
CA THR A 133 24.90 4.55 -6.29
C THR A 133 23.60 4.26 -5.53
N ASP A 134 22.94 3.17 -5.91
CA ASP A 134 21.69 2.73 -5.27
C ASP A 134 21.91 2.33 -3.81
N ASP A 135 20.91 2.57 -2.96
CA ASP A 135 20.97 2.25 -1.53
C ASP A 135 21.12 0.73 -1.33
N ALA A 136 22.20 0.31 -0.67
CA ALA A 136 22.48 -1.10 -0.41
C ALA A 136 21.34 -1.81 0.36
N ARG A 137 20.57 -1.08 1.19
CA ARG A 137 19.40 -1.64 1.89
C ARG A 137 18.27 -1.99 0.93
N ASP A 138 18.12 -1.22 -0.14
CA ASP A 138 17.14 -1.51 -1.18
C ASP A 138 17.60 -2.71 -2.01
N VAL A 139 18.90 -2.79 -2.33
CA VAL A 139 19.51 -3.99 -2.95
C VAL A 139 19.29 -5.25 -2.12
N GLU A 140 19.52 -5.17 -0.80
CA GLU A 140 19.29 -6.29 0.13
C GLU A 140 17.84 -6.81 0.11
N PHE A 141 16.85 -5.93 -0.10
CA PHE A 141 15.45 -6.32 -0.19
C PHE A 141 15.24 -7.28 -1.37
N TYR A 142 15.74 -6.91 -2.56
CA TYR A 142 15.61 -7.76 -3.75
C TYR A 142 16.40 -9.07 -3.63
N ALA A 143 17.61 -9.02 -3.06
CA ALA A 143 18.42 -10.21 -2.84
C ALA A 143 17.70 -11.22 -1.92
N LYS A 144 17.04 -10.74 -0.84
CA LYS A 144 16.26 -11.60 0.08
C LYS A 144 15.00 -12.19 -0.56
N LEU A 145 14.47 -11.55 -1.60
CA LEU A 145 13.37 -12.10 -2.41
C LEU A 145 13.84 -13.13 -3.46
N GLY A 146 15.16 -13.32 -3.63
CA GLY A 146 15.72 -14.19 -4.67
C GLY A 146 15.66 -13.59 -6.07
N CYS A 147 15.59 -12.26 -6.20
CA CYS A 147 15.65 -11.59 -7.50
C CYS A 147 17.06 -11.67 -8.10
N ASN A 148 17.14 -11.76 -9.43
CA ASN A 148 18.39 -11.57 -10.16
C ASN A 148 18.74 -10.08 -10.21
N LEU A 149 20.00 -9.73 -9.97
CA LEU A 149 20.46 -8.35 -9.94
C LEU A 149 21.54 -8.12 -11.00
N CYS A 150 21.47 -6.97 -11.66
CA CYS A 150 22.48 -6.54 -12.64
C CYS A 150 22.72 -5.04 -12.52
N ILE A 151 23.89 -4.57 -12.94
CA ILE A 151 24.18 -3.14 -13.02
C ILE A 151 23.70 -2.60 -14.37
N ASP A 152 22.85 -1.57 -14.35
CA ASP A 152 22.46 -0.78 -15.53
C ASP A 152 22.05 -1.61 -16.77
N CYS A 153 21.41 -2.78 -16.59
CA CYS A 153 21.15 -3.73 -17.68
C CYS A 153 19.71 -3.69 -18.25
N VAL A 154 18.77 -3.01 -17.58
CA VAL A 154 17.38 -2.91 -18.03
C VAL A 154 17.11 -1.49 -18.53
N MET A 155 16.93 -1.36 -19.85
CA MET A 155 16.56 -0.10 -20.48
C MET A 155 15.07 0.21 -20.29
N GLU A 156 14.21 -0.75 -20.66
CA GLU A 156 12.76 -0.60 -20.59
C GLU A 156 12.19 -1.64 -19.61
N PRO A 157 11.57 -1.19 -18.49
CA PRO A 157 10.98 -2.10 -17.52
C PRO A 157 9.70 -2.74 -18.07
N SER A 158 9.44 -3.98 -17.66
CA SER A 158 8.26 -4.77 -18.08
C SER A 158 6.93 -4.18 -17.60
N VAL A 159 6.96 -3.30 -16.60
CA VAL A 159 5.78 -2.66 -16.03
C VAL A 159 6.10 -1.24 -15.59
N LYS A 160 5.10 -0.36 -15.68
CA LYS A 160 5.22 1.06 -15.33
C LYS A 160 4.24 1.41 -14.24
N TYR A 161 4.63 2.34 -13.37
CA TYR A 161 3.82 2.79 -12.23
C TYR A 161 2.40 3.25 -12.61
N GLY A 162 2.24 3.84 -13.81
CA GLY A 162 0.96 4.30 -14.34
C GLY A 162 0.18 3.30 -15.18
N ASP A 163 0.43 1.98 -15.04
CA ASP A 163 -0.39 0.96 -15.71
C ASP A 163 -1.87 1.10 -15.27
N PRO A 164 -2.85 1.11 -16.20
CA PRO A 164 -4.26 1.25 -15.89
C PRO A 164 -4.78 0.24 -14.85
N LEU A 165 -4.25 -0.98 -14.82
CA LEU A 165 -4.63 -1.98 -13.81
C LEU A 165 -4.12 -1.61 -12.42
N MET A 166 -2.98 -0.93 -12.32
CA MET A 166 -2.45 -0.47 -11.04
C MET A 166 -3.28 0.68 -10.47
N ILE A 167 -3.75 1.58 -11.33
CA ILE A 167 -4.68 2.66 -10.97
C ILE A 167 -5.95 2.11 -10.33
N GLU A 168 -6.48 0.98 -10.86
CA GLU A 168 -7.63 0.29 -10.27
C GLU A 168 -7.35 -0.21 -8.85
N GLY A 169 -6.12 -0.60 -8.53
CA GLY A 169 -5.75 -0.98 -7.16
C GLY A 169 -5.57 0.23 -6.25
N TYR A 170 -4.87 1.28 -6.72
CA TYR A 170 -4.61 2.48 -5.91
C TYR A 170 -5.90 3.20 -5.50
N LYS A 171 -6.90 3.26 -6.39
CA LYS A 171 -8.17 3.92 -6.08
C LYS A 171 -8.92 3.28 -4.91
N THR A 172 -8.63 2.03 -4.58
CA THR A 172 -9.26 1.34 -3.45
C THR A 172 -9.02 2.05 -2.12
N ILE A 173 -8.01 2.91 -2.02
CA ILE A 173 -7.81 3.79 -0.85
C ILE A 173 -9.06 4.66 -0.61
N SER A 174 -9.65 5.24 -1.66
CA SER A 174 -10.85 6.09 -1.53
C SER A 174 -12.09 5.29 -1.10
N ILE A 175 -12.27 4.10 -1.67
CA ILE A 175 -13.35 3.16 -1.34
C ILE A 175 -13.24 2.72 0.13
N GLU A 176 -12.01 2.44 0.56
CA GLU A 176 -11.69 2.02 1.92
C GLU A 176 -11.86 3.14 2.94
N LEU A 177 -11.48 4.37 2.61
CA LEU A 177 -11.74 5.53 3.46
C LEU A 177 -13.25 5.70 3.68
N TYR A 178 -14.05 5.56 2.62
CA TYR A 178 -15.50 5.58 2.77
C TYR A 178 -16.03 4.41 3.62
N GLU A 179 -15.54 3.17 3.43
CA GLU A 179 -15.92 2.03 4.28
C GLU A 179 -15.61 2.28 5.76
N GLN A 180 -14.43 2.84 6.06
CA GLN A 180 -13.92 2.98 7.42
C GLN A 180 -14.47 4.21 8.16
N LEU A 181 -14.65 5.34 7.48
CA LEU A 181 -14.94 6.62 8.11
C LEU A 181 -16.36 7.14 7.80
N ARG A 182 -16.99 6.65 6.72
CA ARG A 182 -18.31 7.09 6.19
C ARG A 182 -18.36 8.53 5.70
N SER A 183 -17.79 9.47 6.43
CA SER A 183 -17.71 10.88 6.08
C SER A 183 -16.33 11.42 6.41
N ILE A 184 -15.78 12.22 5.50
CA ILE A 184 -14.51 12.94 5.67
C ILE A 184 -14.64 14.29 4.97
N ASN A 185 -14.02 15.33 5.53
CA ASN A 185 -14.04 16.67 4.94
C ASN A 185 -13.12 16.74 3.72
N GLY A 186 -11.98 16.05 3.77
CA GLY A 186 -11.07 15.98 2.65
C GLY A 186 -9.98 14.93 2.78
N ILE A 187 -9.31 14.68 1.65
CA ILE A 187 -8.19 13.76 1.51
C ILE A 187 -7.00 14.56 1.02
N VAL A 188 -5.91 14.49 1.77
CA VAL A 188 -4.62 15.08 1.40
C VAL A 188 -3.70 13.98 0.89
N VAL A 189 -3.27 14.11 -0.35
CA VAL A 189 -2.53 13.08 -1.08
C VAL A 189 -1.14 13.61 -1.44
N PRO A 190 -0.05 12.89 -1.11
CA PRO A 190 1.28 13.31 -1.53
C PRO A 190 1.45 13.17 -3.05
N VAL A 191 2.11 14.13 -3.67
CA VAL A 191 2.21 14.23 -5.13
C VAL A 191 3.66 14.18 -5.59
N GLU A 192 3.93 13.24 -6.49
CA GLU A 192 5.14 13.18 -7.29
C GLU A 192 4.74 13.20 -8.77
N SER A 193 4.36 12.06 -9.35
CA SER A 193 3.84 12.01 -10.73
C SER A 193 2.38 12.44 -10.87
N GLY A 194 1.60 12.45 -9.78
CA GLY A 194 0.15 12.70 -9.77
C GLY A 194 -0.73 11.45 -9.92
N ILE A 195 -0.14 10.28 -10.20
CA ILE A 195 -0.90 9.02 -10.42
C ILE A 195 -1.74 8.63 -9.19
N LEU A 196 -1.22 8.79 -7.97
CA LEU A 196 -1.97 8.45 -6.76
C LEU A 196 -3.21 9.34 -6.59
N VAL A 197 -3.05 10.66 -6.74
CA VAL A 197 -4.17 11.63 -6.68
C VAL A 197 -5.20 11.30 -7.76
N TYR A 198 -4.74 11.02 -8.97
CA TYR A 198 -5.58 10.64 -10.10
C TYR A 198 -6.38 9.36 -9.82
N SER A 199 -5.75 8.38 -9.19
CA SER A 199 -6.39 7.13 -8.81
C SER A 199 -7.46 7.35 -7.73
N ILE A 200 -7.16 8.16 -6.71
CA ILE A 200 -8.12 8.50 -5.65
C ILE A 200 -9.30 9.28 -6.22
N TRP A 201 -9.04 10.29 -7.05
CA TRP A 201 -10.08 11.02 -7.79
C TRP A 201 -10.95 10.06 -8.59
N HIS A 202 -10.36 9.10 -9.31
CA HIS A 202 -11.10 8.12 -10.07
C HIS A 202 -12.01 7.25 -9.18
N GLY A 203 -11.51 6.77 -8.04
CA GLY A 203 -12.32 5.98 -7.09
C GLY A 203 -13.45 6.78 -6.45
N ILE A 204 -13.24 8.06 -6.12
CA ILE A 204 -14.31 8.95 -5.65
C ILE A 204 -15.39 9.12 -6.73
N ASN A 205 -15.02 9.30 -8.00
CA ASN A 205 -16.01 9.41 -9.08
C ASN A 205 -16.81 8.13 -9.28
N GLU A 206 -16.20 6.95 -9.11
CA GLU A 206 -16.95 5.69 -9.17
C GLU A 206 -17.92 5.53 -8.00
N LEU A 207 -17.57 6.02 -6.81
CA LEU A 207 -18.49 6.05 -5.67
C LEU A 207 -19.66 7.02 -5.89
N LEU A 208 -19.41 8.15 -6.56
CA LEU A 208 -20.48 9.08 -6.98
C LEU A 208 -21.39 8.46 -8.04
N GLU A 209 -20.81 7.83 -9.07
CA GLU A 209 -21.55 7.15 -10.14
C GLU A 209 -22.41 6.01 -9.60
N ALA A 210 -21.90 5.28 -8.60
CA ALA A 210 -22.65 4.23 -7.90
C ALA A 210 -23.71 4.75 -6.91
N GLY A 211 -23.84 6.08 -6.73
CA GLY A 211 -24.77 6.69 -5.78
C GLY A 211 -24.42 6.47 -4.30
N VAL A 212 -23.18 6.08 -4.01
CA VAL A 212 -22.68 5.80 -2.65
C VAL A 212 -22.29 7.09 -1.91
N LEU A 213 -21.74 8.03 -2.67
CA LEU A 213 -21.47 9.40 -2.22
C LEU A 213 -22.50 10.34 -2.82
N SER A 214 -23.01 11.27 -2.03
CA SER A 214 -23.84 12.39 -2.51
C SER A 214 -23.01 13.55 -3.06
N SER A 215 -21.80 13.71 -2.55
CA SER A 215 -20.84 14.74 -2.96
C SER A 215 -19.41 14.25 -2.75
N PRO A 216 -18.45 14.71 -3.56
CA PRO A 216 -17.05 14.36 -3.36
C PRO A 216 -16.50 15.05 -2.10
N PRO A 217 -15.64 14.39 -1.31
CA PRO A 217 -14.82 15.10 -0.32
C PRO A 217 -13.82 16.02 -1.04
N HIS A 218 -13.29 17.02 -0.33
CA HIS A 218 -12.21 17.84 -0.87
C HIS A 218 -10.97 16.97 -1.14
N ILE A 219 -10.28 17.17 -2.26
CA ILE A 219 -9.03 16.46 -2.57
C ILE A 219 -7.94 17.50 -2.74
N ILE A 220 -6.88 17.38 -1.93
CA ILE A 220 -5.70 18.25 -2.00
C ILE A 220 -4.47 17.41 -2.34
N GLY A 221 -3.77 17.76 -3.41
CA GLY A 221 -2.44 17.25 -3.72
C GLY A 221 -1.35 18.06 -3.02
N ALA A 222 -0.64 17.47 -2.06
CA ALA A 222 0.51 18.09 -1.41
C ALA A 222 1.80 17.82 -2.22
N ARG A 223 2.38 18.87 -2.80
CA ARG A 223 3.61 18.82 -3.61
C ARG A 223 4.79 19.32 -2.80
N LEU A 224 5.91 18.62 -2.88
CA LEU A 224 7.16 19.08 -2.27
C LEU A 224 7.87 20.05 -3.24
N LEU A 225 8.18 21.26 -2.79
CA LEU A 225 8.89 22.25 -3.59
C LEU A 225 10.30 21.77 -3.96
N GLY A 226 10.76 22.15 -5.16
CA GLY A 226 12.07 21.77 -5.69
C GLY A 226 12.15 20.32 -6.17
N SER A 227 11.02 19.62 -6.26
CA SER A 227 10.97 18.29 -6.87
C SER A 227 11.12 18.41 -8.39
N SER A 228 11.73 17.42 -9.03
CA SER A 228 12.05 17.41 -10.48
C SER A 228 10.85 17.58 -11.43
N SER A 229 9.63 17.66 -10.90
CA SER A 229 8.39 17.98 -11.60
C SER A 229 8.02 19.46 -11.61
N ASP A 230 8.75 20.32 -10.90
CA ASP A 230 8.45 21.75 -10.83
C ASP A 230 8.93 22.47 -12.09
N GLY A 231 8.00 22.90 -12.94
CA GLY A 231 8.27 23.75 -14.11
C GLY A 231 7.92 23.14 -15.48
N LEU A 232 7.68 21.83 -15.57
CA LEU A 232 7.08 21.20 -16.76
C LEU A 232 5.59 20.95 -16.53
N GLY A 233 4.75 21.27 -17.52
CA GLY A 233 3.32 20.98 -17.46
C GLY A 233 3.09 19.49 -17.19
N ASN A 234 2.35 19.17 -16.13
CA ASN A 234 1.97 17.80 -15.80
C ASN A 234 0.50 17.60 -16.22
N PRO A 235 0.23 16.84 -17.30
CA PRO A 235 -1.12 16.67 -17.81
C PRO A 235 -2.12 16.13 -16.79
N ILE A 236 -1.64 15.32 -15.83
CA ILE A 236 -2.48 14.78 -14.75
C ILE A 236 -2.89 15.89 -13.80
N ILE A 237 -1.93 16.69 -13.32
CA ILE A 237 -2.21 17.80 -12.40
C ILE A 237 -3.12 18.83 -13.08
N ASP A 238 -2.83 19.21 -14.32
CA ASP A 238 -3.63 20.18 -15.06
C ASP A 238 -5.07 19.69 -15.26
N PHE A 239 -5.24 18.41 -15.62
CA PHE A 239 -6.55 17.79 -15.70
C PHE A 239 -7.28 17.80 -14.35
N LEU A 240 -6.62 17.40 -13.27
CA LEU A 240 -7.24 17.33 -11.95
C LEU A 240 -7.65 18.70 -11.40
N LYS A 241 -6.87 19.76 -11.68
CA LYS A 241 -7.28 21.15 -11.37
C LYS A 241 -8.60 21.52 -12.02
N THR A 242 -8.81 21.15 -13.29
CA THR A 242 -10.12 21.37 -13.98
C THR A 242 -11.27 20.53 -13.40
N ARG A 243 -10.97 19.57 -12.51
CA ARG A 243 -11.95 18.72 -11.82
C ARG A 243 -12.12 19.07 -10.34
N GLY A 244 -11.62 20.23 -9.90
CA GLY A 244 -11.79 20.71 -8.53
C GLY A 244 -10.83 20.10 -7.52
N VAL A 245 -9.73 19.48 -7.96
CA VAL A 245 -8.64 19.06 -7.07
C VAL A 245 -7.71 20.25 -6.84
N GLU A 246 -7.49 20.61 -5.57
CA GLU A 246 -6.55 21.64 -5.17
C GLU A 246 -5.13 21.06 -5.08
N PHE A 247 -4.10 21.88 -5.28
CA PHE A 247 -2.71 21.49 -5.08
C PHE A 247 -2.01 22.54 -4.24
N MET A 248 -1.38 22.10 -3.15
CA MET A 248 -0.65 22.94 -2.21
C MET A 248 0.82 22.54 -2.22
N ASP A 249 1.68 23.55 -2.21
CA ASP A 249 3.12 23.36 -2.19
C ASP A 249 3.63 23.40 -0.74
N VAL A 250 4.58 22.53 -0.43
CA VAL A 250 5.13 22.32 0.90
C VAL A 250 6.64 22.51 0.85
N ASP A 251 7.15 23.28 1.83
CA ASP A 251 8.58 23.50 1.98
C ASP A 251 9.31 22.19 2.35
N PRO A 252 10.49 21.90 1.77
CA PRO A 252 11.26 20.71 2.09
C PRO A 252 11.61 20.57 3.58
N GLN A 253 11.85 21.69 4.28
CA GLN A 253 12.15 21.68 5.70
C GLN A 253 10.91 21.31 6.53
N ASP A 254 9.74 21.85 6.21
CA ASP A 254 8.48 21.50 6.89
C ASP A 254 8.15 20.01 6.74
N SER A 255 8.40 19.48 5.54
CA SER A 255 8.25 18.06 5.25
C SER A 255 9.23 17.20 6.05
N LEU A 256 10.50 17.60 6.14
CA LEU A 256 11.49 16.92 6.96
C LEU A 256 11.12 16.93 8.45
N ASP A 257 10.66 18.07 8.96
CA ASP A 257 10.19 18.20 10.33
C ASP A 257 8.98 17.30 10.60
N ALA A 258 8.07 17.18 9.63
CA ALA A 258 6.96 16.24 9.69
C ALA A 258 7.43 14.76 9.72
N VAL A 259 8.47 14.39 8.96
CA VAL A 259 9.09 13.05 9.07
C VAL A 259 9.60 12.78 10.49
N ILE A 260 10.25 13.76 11.12
CA ILE A 260 10.75 13.64 12.50
C ILE A 260 9.57 13.44 13.48
N ARG A 261 8.49 14.24 13.34
CA ARG A 261 7.28 14.11 14.17
C ARG A 261 6.62 12.73 14.01
N LEU A 262 6.46 12.27 12.78
CA LEU A 262 5.89 10.96 12.46
C LEU A 262 6.75 9.82 13.04
N THR A 263 8.07 9.94 12.96
CA THR A 263 9.01 8.93 13.48
C THR A 263 8.86 8.76 15.00
N ARG A 264 8.70 9.87 15.75
CA ARG A 264 8.47 9.83 17.21
C ARG A 264 7.22 9.05 17.62
N ILE A 265 6.25 8.91 16.72
CA ILE A 265 5.03 8.12 16.95
C ILE A 265 5.03 6.77 16.21
N ASN A 266 6.20 6.28 15.79
CA ASN A 266 6.41 5.02 15.06
C ASN A 266 5.70 4.95 13.69
N VAL A 267 5.53 6.10 13.04
CA VAL A 267 5.08 6.20 11.66
C VAL A 267 6.29 6.59 10.81
N TYR A 268 6.72 5.71 9.93
CA TYR A 268 7.83 5.98 9.01
C TYR A 268 7.27 6.45 7.68
N ALA A 269 7.71 7.61 7.22
CA ALA A 269 7.28 8.21 5.97
C ALA A 269 8.48 8.75 5.21
N ARG A 270 8.42 8.72 3.88
CA ARG A 270 9.36 9.48 3.04
C ARG A 270 8.99 10.98 3.10
N PRO A 271 9.93 11.92 2.89
CA PRO A 271 9.63 13.35 2.85
C PRO A 271 8.48 13.70 1.89
N ILE A 272 8.46 13.15 0.67
CA ILE A 272 7.36 13.35 -0.27
C ILE A 272 6.00 12.97 0.35
N SER A 273 5.95 11.87 1.11
CA SER A 273 4.71 11.48 1.78
C SER A 273 4.37 12.36 2.98
N ALA A 274 5.37 12.92 3.66
CA ALA A 274 5.18 13.79 4.81
C ALA A 274 4.64 15.18 4.40
N ALA A 275 4.75 15.57 3.13
CA ALA A 275 4.07 16.78 2.63
C ALA A 275 2.55 16.73 2.86
N ALA A 276 1.92 15.56 2.70
CA ALA A 276 0.50 15.39 2.99
C ALA A 276 0.17 15.54 4.49
N TYR A 277 1.10 15.20 5.37
CA TYR A 277 0.95 15.44 6.81
C TYR A 277 0.90 16.95 7.09
N VAL A 278 1.84 17.73 6.52
CA VAL A 278 1.93 19.18 6.75
C VAL A 278 0.64 19.87 6.34
N VAL A 279 0.13 19.57 5.14
CA VAL A 279 -1.11 20.16 4.64
C VAL A 279 -2.32 19.73 5.47
N ALA A 280 -2.45 18.45 5.85
CA ALA A 280 -3.57 18.03 6.70
C ALA A 280 -3.53 18.65 8.11
N GLU A 281 -2.34 18.85 8.66
CA GLU A 281 -2.14 19.54 9.94
C GLU A 281 -2.59 21.00 9.88
N GLN A 282 -2.32 21.70 8.76
CA GLN A 282 -2.80 23.06 8.50
C GLN A 282 -4.33 23.11 8.33
N MET A 283 -4.91 22.16 7.59
CA MET A 283 -6.35 22.13 7.31
C MET A 283 -7.19 21.75 8.55
N GLY A 284 -6.70 20.82 9.37
CA GLY A 284 -7.46 20.26 10.50
C GLY A 284 -8.77 19.60 10.05
N ASN A 285 -9.82 19.74 10.84
CA ASN A 285 -11.21 19.35 10.53
C ASN A 285 -11.36 17.96 9.89
N ASP A 286 -10.72 16.94 10.49
CA ASP A 286 -10.78 15.54 10.07
C ASP A 286 -10.34 15.30 8.60
N TYR A 287 -9.48 16.17 8.06
CA TYR A 287 -8.79 15.87 6.80
C TYR A 287 -7.89 14.64 6.98
N VAL A 288 -7.87 13.78 5.96
CA VAL A 288 -7.08 12.54 5.99
C VAL A 288 -5.79 12.70 5.18
N ALA A 289 -4.65 12.70 5.84
CA ALA A 289 -3.34 12.61 5.18
C ALA A 289 -3.02 11.16 4.80
N ILE A 290 -2.71 10.92 3.53
CA ILE A 290 -2.18 9.62 3.09
C ILE A 290 -0.70 9.56 3.38
N ILE A 291 -0.31 8.63 4.26
CA ILE A 291 1.07 8.42 4.69
C ILE A 291 1.55 7.07 4.20
N SER A 292 2.45 7.11 3.22
CA SER A 292 3.15 5.96 2.66
C SER A 292 4.65 6.06 2.89
N GLY A 293 5.32 4.91 2.87
CA GLY A 293 6.75 4.85 2.89
C GLY A 293 7.23 3.54 3.48
N SER A 294 8.23 2.99 2.80
CA SER A 294 9.05 1.92 3.34
C SER A 294 9.51 2.29 4.76
N SER A 295 9.07 1.50 5.74
CA SER A 295 9.86 1.35 6.96
C SER A 295 11.16 0.71 6.47
N GLY A 296 12.18 1.52 6.15
CA GLY A 296 13.48 1.01 5.76
C GLY A 296 13.86 -0.04 6.78
N PHE A 297 13.91 -1.31 6.36
CA PHE A 297 13.93 -2.50 7.20
C PHE A 297 13.36 -2.27 8.62
N LYS A 298 12.16 -2.78 8.93
CA LYS A 298 12.02 -3.38 10.28
C LYS A 298 13.26 -4.23 10.42
N HIS A 299 14.18 -3.89 11.34
CA HIS A 299 15.31 -4.74 11.68
C HIS A 299 14.71 -6.12 11.86
N TYR A 300 14.84 -6.97 10.84
CA TYR A 300 14.59 -8.38 10.99
C TYR A 300 15.77 -8.78 11.87
N SER A 301 15.54 -8.66 13.18
CA SER A 301 16.34 -9.32 14.20
C SER A 301 16.68 -10.68 13.61
N ARG A 302 17.98 -10.92 13.43
CA ARG A 302 18.56 -12.15 12.90
C ARG A 302 17.71 -13.34 13.33
N LYS A 303 17.52 -14.31 12.43
CA LYS A 303 17.26 -15.70 12.83
C LYS A 303 18.27 -16.02 13.95
N GLY A 304 17.84 -16.01 15.22
CA GLY A 304 18.76 -16.07 16.35
C GLY A 304 18.20 -15.47 17.65
N ASP A 305 17.92 -14.17 17.70
CA ASP A 305 17.65 -13.52 18.99
C ASP A 305 16.16 -13.35 19.26
N THR A 306 15.61 -14.26 20.06
CA THR A 306 14.30 -14.11 20.69
C THR A 306 14.45 -13.39 22.03
N THR A 307 13.68 -12.33 22.25
CA THR A 307 13.62 -11.67 23.56
C THR A 307 13.13 -12.64 24.64
N SER A 308 13.36 -12.33 25.92
CA SER A 308 12.84 -13.14 27.05
C SER A 308 11.33 -13.37 26.93
N LEU A 309 10.58 -12.30 26.67
CA LEU A 309 9.14 -12.37 26.43
C LEU A 309 8.79 -13.25 25.21
N GLN A 310 9.53 -13.14 24.10
CA GLN A 310 9.29 -13.98 22.93
C GLN A 310 9.52 -15.47 23.21
N ARG A 311 10.52 -15.81 24.03
CA ARG A 311 10.79 -17.20 24.43
C ARG A 311 9.67 -17.75 25.31
N GLU A 312 9.22 -16.97 26.27
CA GLU A 312 8.08 -17.32 27.13
C GLU A 312 6.80 -17.54 26.32
N LEU A 313 6.45 -16.58 25.45
CA LEU A 313 5.27 -16.69 24.59
C LEU A 313 5.32 -17.89 23.65
N LEU A 314 6.50 -18.18 23.09
CA LEU A 314 6.71 -19.35 22.23
C LEU A 314 6.47 -20.65 23.01
N GLN A 315 6.96 -20.76 24.25
CA GLN A 315 6.72 -21.92 25.11
C GLN A 315 5.23 -22.07 25.48
N VAL A 316 4.56 -20.97 25.84
CA VAL A 316 3.12 -20.97 26.14
C VAL A 316 2.33 -21.48 24.93
N VAL A 317 2.59 -20.94 23.74
CA VAL A 317 1.90 -21.39 22.51
C VAL A 317 2.22 -22.85 22.18
N LYS A 318 3.48 -23.29 22.29
CA LYS A 318 3.86 -24.71 22.10
C LYS A 318 3.12 -25.64 23.07
N SER A 319 2.96 -25.23 24.34
CA SER A 319 2.24 -26.03 25.35
C SER A 319 0.73 -26.14 25.07
N MET A 320 0.14 -25.14 24.41
CA MET A 320 -1.29 -25.09 24.11
C MET A 320 -1.63 -25.72 22.75
N GLY A 321 -0.63 -25.94 21.89
CA GLY A 321 -0.79 -26.36 20.49
C GLY A 321 -1.36 -25.23 19.61
N LYS A 322 -2.52 -24.69 19.98
CA LYS A 322 -3.22 -23.60 19.30
C LYS A 322 -3.83 -22.63 20.33
N ALA A 323 -3.46 -21.36 20.25
CA ALA A 323 -3.92 -20.35 21.22
C ALA A 323 -4.17 -18.98 20.59
N THR A 324 -5.15 -18.24 21.10
CA THR A 324 -5.33 -16.82 20.79
C THR A 324 -4.36 -15.95 21.59
N ALA A 325 -4.07 -14.74 21.13
CA ALA A 325 -3.22 -13.82 21.88
C ALA A 325 -3.75 -13.52 23.29
N TYR A 326 -5.07 -13.50 23.48
CA TYR A 326 -5.70 -13.33 24.80
C TYR A 326 -5.44 -14.51 25.73
N GLN A 327 -5.59 -15.74 25.23
CA GLN A 327 -5.29 -16.94 26.02
C GLN A 327 -3.81 -17.04 26.39
N VAL A 328 -2.92 -16.64 25.47
CA VAL A 328 -1.49 -16.56 25.75
C VAL A 328 -1.22 -15.49 26.82
N TRP A 329 -1.82 -14.31 26.68
CA TRP A 329 -1.69 -13.21 27.65
C TRP A 329 -2.10 -13.62 29.08
N GLN A 330 -3.17 -14.40 29.22
CA GLN A 330 -3.62 -14.92 30.54
C GLN A 330 -2.63 -15.87 31.22
N ARG A 331 -1.66 -16.43 30.50
CA ARG A 331 -0.70 -17.42 31.02
C ARG A 331 0.73 -16.90 31.15
N VAL A 332 0.99 -15.68 30.71
CA VAL A 332 2.31 -15.05 30.76
C VAL A 332 2.50 -14.42 32.13
N THR A 333 3.70 -14.55 32.66
CA THR A 333 4.06 -13.99 33.97
C THR A 333 4.60 -12.57 33.80
N GLY A 334 4.16 -11.64 34.66
CA GLY A 334 4.60 -10.23 34.67
C GLY A 334 3.62 -9.23 34.04
N GLU A 335 3.94 -7.93 34.16
CA GLU A 335 3.11 -6.81 33.69
C GLU A 335 3.25 -6.57 32.18
N VAL A 336 2.81 -7.52 31.35
CA VAL A 336 2.80 -7.37 29.90
C VAL A 336 1.40 -7.00 29.45
N THR A 337 1.26 -5.98 28.60
CA THR A 337 -0.05 -5.61 28.03
C THR A 337 -0.47 -6.59 26.93
N LEU A 338 -1.78 -6.76 26.72
CA LEU A 338 -2.31 -7.57 25.63
C LEU A 338 -1.76 -7.13 24.26
N GLN A 339 -1.60 -5.81 24.05
CA GLN A 339 -1.00 -5.27 22.83
C GLN A 339 0.49 -5.67 22.69
N GLY A 340 1.24 -5.71 23.79
CA GLY A 340 2.61 -6.22 23.84
C GLY A 340 2.69 -7.68 23.42
N VAL A 341 1.76 -8.52 23.90
CA VAL A 341 1.63 -9.93 23.50
C VAL A 341 1.34 -10.06 22.01
N TYR A 342 0.38 -9.30 21.47
CA TYR A 342 0.09 -9.29 20.03
C TYR A 342 1.32 -8.91 19.19
N LYS A 343 2.06 -7.88 19.58
CA LYS A 343 3.27 -7.43 18.87
C LYS A 343 4.34 -8.52 18.86
N ALA A 344 4.55 -9.17 20.00
CA ALA A 344 5.55 -10.23 20.15
C ALA A 344 5.17 -11.51 19.39
N LEU A 345 3.91 -11.95 19.46
CA LEU A 345 3.41 -13.11 18.70
C LEU A 345 3.49 -12.88 17.19
N ASN A 346 3.08 -11.70 16.69
CA ASN A 346 3.22 -11.37 15.28
C ASN A 346 4.69 -11.31 14.83
N SER A 347 5.59 -10.86 15.71
CA SER A 347 7.03 -10.92 15.44
C SER A 347 7.58 -12.35 15.42
N LEU A 348 7.04 -13.28 16.21
CA LEU A 348 7.39 -14.69 16.15
C LEU A 348 6.88 -15.35 14.85
N VAL A 349 5.69 -14.96 14.39
CA VAL A 349 5.13 -15.40 13.10
C VAL A 349 6.00 -14.89 11.94
N SER A 350 6.39 -13.61 11.96
CA SER A 350 7.28 -13.07 10.91
C SER A 350 8.65 -13.74 10.92
N LYS A 351 9.14 -14.22 12.08
CA LYS A 351 10.37 -15.01 12.23
C LYS A 351 10.21 -16.48 11.79
N GLY A 352 9.00 -16.94 11.46
CA GLY A 352 8.71 -18.34 11.12
C GLY A 352 8.70 -19.31 12.30
N LEU A 353 8.78 -18.80 13.54
CA LEU A 353 8.76 -19.62 14.77
C LEU A 353 7.34 -19.99 15.19
N LEU A 354 6.36 -19.20 14.77
CA LEU A 354 4.93 -19.46 14.90
C LEU A 354 4.26 -19.35 13.53
N ARG A 355 3.08 -19.94 13.42
CA ARG A 355 2.10 -19.72 12.35
C ARG A 355 0.89 -19.04 12.94
N SER A 356 0.18 -18.25 12.13
CA SER A 356 -1.12 -17.71 12.50
C SER A 356 -2.20 -18.19 11.54
N GLU A 357 -3.37 -18.48 12.11
CA GLU A 357 -4.60 -18.78 11.38
C GLU A 357 -5.69 -17.82 11.86
N MET A 358 -6.52 -17.35 10.93
CA MET A 358 -7.62 -16.46 11.23
C MET A 358 -8.94 -17.19 11.05
N ASP A 359 -9.74 -17.25 12.10
CA ASP A 359 -11.13 -17.72 12.08
C ASP A 359 -12.07 -16.51 12.13
N VAL A 360 -13.06 -16.47 11.25
CA VAL A 360 -14.05 -15.39 11.17
C VAL A 360 -15.39 -15.93 11.65
N ARG A 361 -15.81 -15.47 12.84
CA ARG A 361 -17.11 -15.81 13.41
C ARG A 361 -18.00 -14.57 13.40
N GLY A 362 -18.80 -14.42 12.35
CA GLY A 362 -19.64 -13.24 12.13
C GLY A 362 -18.80 -11.97 11.94
N LYS A 363 -18.97 -10.97 12.82
CA LYS A 363 -18.21 -9.71 12.79
C LYS A 363 -16.86 -9.77 13.52
N ARG A 364 -16.56 -10.87 14.24
CA ARG A 364 -15.34 -10.99 15.05
C ARG A 364 -14.28 -11.80 14.32
N ARG A 365 -13.06 -11.23 14.25
CA ARG A 365 -11.86 -11.92 13.76
C ARG A 365 -11.11 -12.49 14.95
N ILE A 366 -10.93 -13.80 14.98
CA ILE A 366 -10.16 -14.49 16.01
C ILE A 366 -8.88 -15.00 15.35
N VAL A 367 -7.73 -14.54 15.83
CA VAL A 367 -6.43 -15.00 15.35
C VAL A 367 -5.89 -16.03 16.34
N TYR A 368 -5.60 -17.22 15.82
CA TYR A 368 -4.93 -18.28 16.54
C TYR A 368 -3.46 -18.34 16.11
N PHE A 369 -2.59 -18.66 17.07
CA PHE A 369 -1.17 -18.84 16.90
C PHE A 369 -0.82 -20.30 17.24
N MET A 370 0.07 -20.90 16.46
CA MET A 370 0.51 -22.29 16.59
C MET A 370 2.01 -22.38 16.32
N ALA A 371 2.68 -23.44 16.80
CA ALA A 371 4.09 -23.67 16.48
C ALA A 371 4.31 -23.76 14.96
N GLY A 372 5.40 -23.18 14.46
CA GLY A 372 5.87 -23.47 13.10
C GLY A 372 6.41 -24.89 12.99
N ASP A 373 6.40 -25.48 11.80
CA ASP A 373 7.06 -26.78 11.58
C ASP A 373 8.57 -26.61 11.82
N ASP A 374 9.12 -27.37 12.76
CA ASP A 374 10.56 -27.46 12.96
C ASP A 374 11.17 -28.04 11.67
N GLY A 375 11.84 -27.19 10.88
CA GLY A 375 12.58 -27.57 9.67
C GLY A 375 13.83 -28.42 9.94
N SER A 376 13.83 -29.25 10.99
CA SER A 376 14.90 -30.17 11.38
C SER A 376 14.61 -31.61 10.96
N LYS A 377 13.87 -31.81 9.86
CA LYS A 377 13.87 -33.06 9.07
C LYS A 377 13.70 -32.74 7.58
N ARG A 378 14.78 -32.37 6.91
CA ARG A 378 15.27 -32.89 5.61
C ARG A 378 16.35 -31.98 5.04
#